data_AF-A0A9E1KWQ0-F1
#
_entry.id   AF-A0A9E1KWQ0-F1
#
_cell.length_a   1.000
_cell.length_b   1.000
_cell.length_c   1.000
_cell.angle_alpha   90.00
_cell.angle_beta   90.00
_cell.angle_gamma   90.00
#
_symmetry.space_group_name_H-M   'P 1'
#
loop_
_entity.id
_entity.type
_entity.pdbx_description
1 polymer ?
#
loop_
_entity_poly.entity_id
_entity_poly.type
_entity_poly.pdbx_seq_one_letter_code
_entity_poly.pdbx_strand_id
1 'polypeptide(L)'
;MAQGKIPIEGLINISLETNSLSLFLKTLIYSLSTNKEIGELLTNITGGNVRSVIDLVRSFIGSPNVDAEKIIEIMEYEGQYLIPVHEFSKSALLGDYSHFNPDSSVAMNIFDVFFPDTKEHFLVPITLAFLNTKGNHKDKNGFVQTSELIEELQSFGYLVEQIEISLRRSTNKKLIETSQRVTFEEDETGLIGDMPISFRLTSVGAYHFNRWMCSFGYLDAMVFDTPVFDKEVYENLSKNLESLQIGHRFDRTVSFKKYLLSCWANMVTVPAYIDFNEILSLGEKSFSQVQKVLNTTQ
;
A
#
# COMPACT_ATOMS: atom_id res chain seq x y z
N MET A 1 -36.15 -30.46 -5.04
CA MET A 1 -34.86 -30.17 -5.71
C MET A 1 -35.17 -29.34 -6.95
N ALA A 2 -35.00 -28.01 -6.87
CA ALA A 2 -35.16 -27.12 -8.03
C ALA A 2 -33.76 -26.70 -8.47
N GLN A 3 -33.27 -27.28 -9.57
CA GLN A 3 -32.06 -26.79 -10.24
C GLN A 3 -32.46 -25.53 -11.02
N GLY A 4 -32.09 -24.36 -10.49
CA GLY A 4 -32.21 -23.09 -11.19
C GLY A 4 -31.20 -23.00 -12.34
N LYS A 5 -31.54 -23.57 -13.49
CA LYS A 5 -30.89 -23.24 -14.76
C LYS A 5 -31.73 -22.17 -15.43
N ILE A 6 -31.25 -20.93 -15.37
CA ILE A 6 -31.85 -19.82 -16.12
C ILE A 6 -31.45 -20.00 -17.60
N PRO A 7 -32.40 -20.01 -18.55
CA PRO A 7 -32.08 -20.06 -19.98
C PRO A 7 -31.32 -18.80 -20.40
N ILE A 8 -30.26 -18.97 -21.18
CA ILE A 8 -29.39 -17.90 -21.71
C ILE A 8 -30.17 -16.91 -22.60
N GLU A 9 -31.39 -17.26 -23.01
CA GLU A 9 -32.27 -16.50 -23.90
C GLU A 9 -32.79 -15.18 -23.30
N GLY A 10 -32.53 -14.90 -22.02
CA GLY A 10 -32.84 -13.61 -21.37
C GLY A 10 -31.75 -12.53 -21.44
N LEU A 11 -30.57 -12.81 -22.00
CA LEU A 11 -29.40 -11.89 -22.00
C LEU A 11 -29.28 -11.03 -23.27
N ILE A 12 -30.38 -10.77 -23.98
CA ILE A 12 -30.40 -10.06 -25.27
C ILE A 12 -29.99 -8.57 -25.17
N ASN A 13 -29.79 -8.03 -23.96
CA ASN A 13 -29.34 -6.64 -23.75
C ASN A 13 -27.90 -6.47 -23.26
N ILE A 14 -27.06 -7.52 -23.26
CA ILE A 14 -25.61 -7.35 -23.08
C ILE A 14 -24.97 -7.19 -24.45
N SER A 15 -25.34 -6.14 -25.18
CA SER A 15 -24.42 -5.63 -26.21
C SER A 15 -23.32 -4.91 -25.45
N LEU A 16 -22.18 -5.56 -25.25
CA LEU A 16 -20.94 -4.85 -24.91
C LEU A 16 -20.80 -3.73 -25.95
N GLU A 17 -20.96 -2.47 -25.54
CA GLU A 17 -20.65 -1.33 -26.39
C GLU A 17 -19.14 -1.36 -26.63
N THR A 18 -18.76 -2.02 -27.73
CA THR A 18 -17.36 -2.25 -28.12
C THR A 18 -16.60 -0.94 -28.25
N ASN A 19 -17.31 0.17 -28.50
CA ASN A 19 -16.76 1.51 -28.51
C ASN A 19 -16.29 1.96 -27.12
N SER A 20 -17.11 1.81 -26.10
CA SER A 20 -16.83 2.24 -24.72
C SER A 20 -15.64 1.48 -24.13
N LEU A 21 -15.55 0.16 -24.39
CA LEU A 21 -14.38 -0.64 -24.04
C LEU A 21 -13.12 -0.19 -24.80
N SER A 22 -13.24 0.12 -26.09
CA SER A 22 -12.14 0.62 -26.91
C SER A 22 -11.61 1.97 -26.41
N LEU A 23 -12.51 2.88 -26.02
CA LEU A 23 -12.15 4.18 -25.43
C LEU A 23 -11.41 4.00 -24.11
N PHE A 24 -11.94 3.17 -23.21
CA PHE A 24 -11.29 2.86 -21.94
C PHE A 24 -9.88 2.28 -22.12
N LEU A 25 -9.72 1.28 -23.00
CA LEU A 25 -8.41 0.68 -23.27
C LEU A 25 -7.42 1.67 -23.90
N LYS A 26 -7.89 2.55 -24.81
CA LYS A 26 -7.04 3.62 -25.37
C LYS A 26 -6.57 4.58 -24.29
N THR A 27 -7.47 5.02 -23.41
CA THR A 27 -7.14 5.88 -22.27
C THR A 27 -6.13 5.23 -21.33
N LEU A 28 -6.30 3.93 -21.05
CA LEU A 28 -5.37 3.16 -20.23
C LEU A 28 -3.99 3.07 -20.87
N ILE A 29 -3.89 2.71 -22.15
CA ILE A 29 -2.61 2.65 -22.88
C ILE A 29 -1.92 4.02 -22.91
N TYR A 30 -2.69 5.08 -23.19
CA TYR A 30 -2.18 6.45 -23.17
C TYR A 30 -1.64 6.84 -21.79
N SER A 31 -2.37 6.50 -20.72
CA SER A 31 -1.96 6.80 -19.35
C SER A 31 -0.74 5.99 -18.91
N LEU A 32 -0.67 4.71 -19.24
CA LEU A 32 0.49 3.85 -18.96
C LEU A 32 1.77 4.32 -19.65
N SER A 33 1.64 4.90 -20.85
CA SER A 33 2.79 5.40 -21.64
C SER A 33 3.20 6.82 -21.27
N THR A 34 2.26 7.66 -20.84
CA THR A 34 2.51 9.10 -20.62
C THR A 34 2.68 9.47 -19.15
N ASN A 35 1.98 8.78 -18.23
CA ASN A 35 2.04 9.07 -16.80
C ASN A 35 3.25 8.36 -16.16
N LYS A 36 4.35 9.11 -15.98
CA LYS A 36 5.58 8.60 -15.34
C LYS A 36 5.35 8.07 -13.93
N GLU A 37 4.42 8.63 -13.17
CA GLU A 37 4.13 8.18 -11.80
C GLU A 37 3.49 6.78 -11.82
N ILE A 38 2.64 6.47 -12.80
CA ILE A 38 2.09 5.11 -13.00
C ILE A 38 3.19 4.13 -13.44
N GLY A 39 4.06 4.54 -14.37
CA GLY A 39 5.19 3.71 -14.80
C GLY A 39 6.16 3.39 -13.64
N GLU A 40 6.48 4.38 -12.81
CA GLU A 40 7.28 4.21 -11.59
C GLU A 40 6.59 3.26 -10.60
N LEU A 41 5.29 3.47 -10.34
CA LEU A 41 4.48 2.60 -9.49
C LEU A 41 4.57 1.15 -9.97
N LEU A 42 4.17 0.88 -11.22
CA LEU A 42 4.13 -0.46 -11.80
C LEU A 42 5.49 -1.15 -11.74
N THR A 43 6.56 -0.46 -12.13
CA THR A 43 7.90 -1.05 -12.14
C THR A 43 8.34 -1.45 -10.74
N ASN A 44 8.09 -0.61 -9.74
CA ASN A 44 8.59 -0.85 -8.40
C ASN A 44 7.76 -1.88 -7.63
N ILE A 45 6.43 -1.79 -7.65
CA ILE A 45 5.54 -2.67 -6.86
C ILE A 45 5.47 -4.09 -7.42
N THR A 46 5.83 -4.29 -8.69
CA THR A 46 5.90 -5.61 -9.32
C THR A 46 7.30 -6.23 -9.27
N GLY A 47 8.30 -5.51 -8.72
CA GLY A 47 9.68 -5.99 -8.75
C GLY A 47 10.27 -6.09 -10.15
N GLY A 48 9.75 -5.31 -11.12
CA GLY A 48 10.10 -5.42 -12.53
C GLY A 48 9.56 -6.68 -13.24
N ASN A 49 8.66 -7.44 -12.61
CA ASN A 49 8.08 -8.63 -13.20
C ASN A 49 6.94 -8.27 -14.18
N VAL A 50 7.19 -8.43 -15.47
CA VAL A 50 6.23 -8.13 -16.54
C VAL A 50 4.91 -8.90 -16.39
N ARG A 51 4.93 -10.15 -15.89
CA ARG A 51 3.69 -10.91 -15.64
C ARG A 51 2.86 -10.23 -14.56
N SER A 52 3.49 -9.85 -13.45
CA SER A 52 2.82 -9.11 -12.37
C SER A 52 2.32 -7.74 -12.82
N VAL A 53 3.00 -7.07 -13.74
CA VAL A 53 2.48 -5.84 -14.37
C VAL A 53 1.20 -6.12 -15.15
N ILE A 54 1.18 -7.17 -15.97
CA ILE A 54 -0.02 -7.56 -16.75
C ILE A 54 -1.17 -7.93 -15.81
N ASP A 55 -0.90 -8.67 -14.74
CA ASP A 55 -1.92 -9.06 -13.76
C ASP A 55 -2.51 -7.85 -13.03
N LEU A 56 -1.67 -6.87 -12.66
CA LEU A 56 -2.14 -5.64 -12.01
C LEU A 56 -2.96 -4.75 -12.95
N VAL A 57 -2.52 -4.61 -14.21
CA VAL A 57 -3.29 -3.89 -15.23
C VAL A 57 -4.63 -4.59 -15.50
N ARG A 58 -4.64 -5.92 -15.55
CA ARG A 58 -5.87 -6.71 -15.67
C ARG A 58 -6.81 -6.49 -14.49
N SER A 59 -6.27 -6.48 -13.25
CA SER A 59 -7.05 -6.19 -12.05
C SER A 59 -7.64 -4.77 -12.10
N PHE A 60 -6.86 -3.76 -12.53
CA PHE A 60 -7.37 -2.40 -12.70
C PHE A 60 -8.59 -2.34 -13.65
N ILE A 61 -8.56 -3.03 -14.80
CA ILE A 61 -9.67 -3.03 -15.76
C ILE A 61 -10.97 -3.58 -15.15
N GLY A 62 -10.88 -4.58 -14.27
CA GLY A 62 -12.03 -5.23 -13.66
C GLY A 62 -12.40 -4.72 -12.26
N SER A 63 -11.65 -3.76 -11.72
CA SER A 63 -11.77 -3.38 -10.31
C SER A 63 -13.02 -2.52 -10.08
N PRO A 64 -13.84 -2.82 -9.05
CA PRO A 64 -14.97 -1.97 -8.67
C PRO A 64 -14.53 -0.60 -8.13
N ASN A 65 -13.23 -0.44 -7.84
CA ASN A 65 -12.65 0.81 -7.37
C ASN A 65 -12.33 1.80 -8.50
N VAL A 66 -12.50 1.38 -9.77
CA VAL A 66 -12.26 2.20 -10.96
C VAL A 66 -13.58 2.68 -11.53
N ASP A 67 -13.71 4.00 -11.61
CA ASP A 67 -14.87 4.66 -12.22
C ASP A 67 -14.70 4.68 -13.75
N ALA A 68 -15.00 3.53 -14.36
CA ALA A 68 -14.86 3.35 -15.81
C ALA A 68 -15.81 4.26 -16.59
N GLU A 69 -17.00 4.54 -16.06
CA GLU A 69 -18.02 5.40 -16.68
C GLU A 69 -17.48 6.83 -16.81
N LYS A 70 -16.99 7.43 -15.72
CA LYS A 70 -16.30 8.73 -15.75
C LYS A 70 -15.16 8.76 -16.78
N ILE A 71 -14.33 7.72 -16.82
CA ILE A 71 -13.19 7.66 -17.73
C ILE A 71 -13.66 7.66 -19.20
N ILE A 72 -14.72 6.91 -19.50
CA ILE A 72 -15.30 6.81 -20.83
C ILE A 72 -15.93 8.15 -21.22
N GLU A 73 -16.76 8.74 -20.35
CA GLU A 73 -17.41 10.03 -20.61
C GLU A 73 -16.39 11.13 -20.93
N ILE A 74 -15.36 11.30 -20.10
CA ILE A 74 -14.32 12.31 -20.35
C ILE A 74 -13.60 12.04 -21.67
N MET A 75 -13.30 10.77 -21.98
CA MET A 75 -12.67 10.41 -23.25
C MET A 75 -13.57 10.70 -24.46
N GLU A 76 -14.89 10.55 -24.33
CA GLU A 76 -15.85 10.89 -25.39
C GLU A 76 -15.97 12.40 -25.62
N TYR A 77 -16.03 13.19 -24.55
CA TYR A 77 -16.20 14.64 -24.64
C TYR A 77 -14.91 15.41 -24.92
N GLU A 78 -13.81 15.06 -24.25
CA GLU A 78 -12.53 15.78 -24.34
C GLU A 78 -11.54 15.14 -25.31
N GLY A 79 -11.79 13.90 -25.74
CA GLY A 79 -10.93 13.15 -26.67
C GLY A 79 -9.62 12.63 -26.06
N GLN A 80 -9.34 12.97 -24.81
CA GLN A 80 -8.18 12.48 -24.05
C GLN A 80 -8.47 12.50 -22.55
N TYR A 81 -7.99 11.49 -21.84
CA TYR A 81 -7.97 11.48 -20.38
C TYR A 81 -6.66 10.87 -19.89
N LEU A 82 -6.02 11.50 -18.90
CA LEU A 82 -4.82 10.97 -18.26
C LEU A 82 -5.19 10.46 -16.87
N ILE A 83 -5.24 9.13 -16.71
CA ILE A 83 -5.58 8.50 -15.43
C ILE A 83 -4.59 8.98 -14.36
N PRO A 84 -5.08 9.59 -13.26
CA PRO A 84 -4.22 9.99 -12.16
C PRO A 84 -3.63 8.78 -11.43
N VAL A 85 -2.41 8.92 -10.92
CA VAL A 85 -1.73 7.82 -10.20
C VAL A 85 -2.53 7.35 -8.97
N HIS A 86 -3.26 8.24 -8.31
CA HIS A 86 -4.04 7.88 -7.11
C HIS A 86 -5.25 7.01 -7.45
N GLU A 87 -5.89 7.21 -8.62
CA GLU A 87 -6.96 6.33 -9.10
C GLU A 87 -6.42 4.94 -9.46
N PHE A 88 -5.26 4.90 -10.13
CA PHE A 88 -4.58 3.64 -10.43
C PHE A 88 -4.12 2.92 -9.16
N SER A 89 -3.45 3.63 -8.25
CA SER A 89 -2.93 3.09 -7.00
C SER A 89 -4.04 2.58 -6.10
N LYS A 90 -5.24 3.16 -6.12
CA LYS A 90 -6.37 2.67 -5.32
C LYS A 90 -6.70 1.20 -5.64
N SER A 91 -6.68 0.82 -6.92
CA SER A 91 -6.87 -0.57 -7.33
C SER A 91 -5.77 -1.50 -6.80
N ALA A 92 -4.50 -1.03 -6.83
CA ALA A 92 -3.36 -1.80 -6.33
C ALA A 92 -3.39 -1.97 -4.81
N LEU A 93 -3.93 -0.98 -4.09
CA LEU A 93 -4.04 -0.97 -2.63
C LEU A 93 -5.21 -1.81 -2.11
N LEU A 94 -6.38 -1.71 -2.74
CA LEU A 94 -7.61 -2.33 -2.23
C LEU A 94 -7.92 -3.68 -2.90
N GLY A 95 -7.31 -3.95 -4.07
CA GLY A 95 -7.68 -5.09 -4.91
C GLY A 95 -9.14 -5.01 -5.33
N ASP A 96 -9.87 -6.11 -5.10
CA ASP A 96 -11.28 -6.24 -5.45
C ASP A 96 -12.23 -5.77 -4.33
N TYR A 97 -11.71 -5.37 -3.16
CA TYR A 97 -12.50 -4.98 -1.99
C TYR A 97 -12.64 -3.45 -1.87
N SER A 98 -13.61 -2.99 -1.06
CA SER A 98 -13.79 -1.56 -0.73
C SER A 98 -12.80 -1.06 0.34
N HIS A 99 -12.22 -1.99 1.11
CA HIS A 99 -11.21 -1.74 2.14
C HIS A 99 -9.97 -2.59 1.90
N PHE A 100 -8.86 -2.22 2.53
CA PHE A 100 -7.62 -3.00 2.45
C PHE A 100 -7.86 -4.43 2.95
N ASN A 101 -7.38 -5.40 2.20
CA ASN A 101 -7.31 -6.80 2.60
C ASN A 101 -5.87 -7.27 2.38
N PRO A 102 -5.17 -7.75 3.43
CA PRO A 102 -3.82 -8.25 3.31
C PRO A 102 -3.68 -9.30 2.20
N ASP A 103 -4.58 -10.27 2.06
CA ASP A 103 -4.40 -11.41 1.16
C ASP A 103 -4.48 -11.05 -0.33
N SER A 104 -5.40 -10.15 -0.67
CA SER A 104 -5.60 -9.74 -2.07
C SER A 104 -4.75 -8.54 -2.48
N SER A 105 -4.24 -7.76 -1.53
CA SER A 105 -3.48 -6.54 -1.83
C SER A 105 -2.01 -6.84 -2.14
N VAL A 106 -1.49 -6.13 -3.14
CA VAL A 106 -0.04 -6.06 -3.42
C VAL A 106 0.66 -5.25 -2.33
N ALA A 107 -0.06 -4.34 -1.66
CA ALA A 107 0.48 -3.55 -0.58
C ALA A 107 0.48 -4.30 0.75
N MET A 108 1.42 -3.94 1.61
CA MET A 108 1.45 -4.34 3.01
C MET A 108 1.13 -3.12 3.87
N ASN A 109 0.35 -3.29 4.94
CA ASN A 109 0.24 -2.30 6.00
C ASN A 109 1.53 -2.29 6.83
N ILE A 110 2.41 -1.32 6.57
CA ILE A 110 3.70 -1.21 7.27
C ILE A 110 3.53 -0.61 8.67
N PHE A 111 2.37 -0.07 9.00
CA PHE A 111 2.06 0.45 10.33
C PHE A 111 1.30 -0.54 11.20
N ASP A 112 0.96 -1.72 10.68
CA ASP A 112 0.32 -2.76 11.47
C ASP A 112 1.28 -3.35 12.52
N VAL A 113 0.73 -3.87 13.61
CA VAL A 113 1.45 -4.32 14.79
C VAL A 113 0.96 -5.70 15.21
N PHE A 114 1.88 -6.54 15.67
CA PHE A 114 1.54 -7.85 16.20
C PHE A 114 1.27 -7.79 17.70
N PHE A 115 2.07 -7.02 18.44
CA PHE A 115 1.86 -6.80 19.88
C PHE A 115 1.20 -5.44 20.12
N PRO A 116 0.47 -5.28 21.24
CA PRO A 116 -0.16 -4.01 21.60
C PRO A 116 0.87 -2.97 22.10
N ASP A 117 1.81 -2.60 21.23
CA ASP A 117 2.89 -1.66 21.51
C ASP A 117 2.92 -0.56 20.43
N THR A 118 2.76 0.70 20.87
CA THR A 118 2.71 1.87 19.97
C THR A 118 3.98 2.05 19.14
N LYS A 119 5.15 1.63 19.62
CA LYS A 119 6.40 1.77 18.85
C LYS A 119 6.47 0.79 17.68
N GLU A 120 5.71 -0.32 17.76
CA GLU A 120 5.72 -1.37 16.74
C GLU A 120 5.16 -0.88 15.40
N HIS A 121 4.32 0.18 15.42
CA HIS A 121 3.90 0.89 14.21
C HIS A 121 5.08 1.32 13.31
N PHE A 122 6.28 1.49 13.90
CA PHE A 122 7.48 1.94 13.20
C PHE A 122 8.52 0.84 12.98
N LEU A 123 8.25 -0.41 13.40
CA LEU A 123 9.22 -1.50 13.26
C LEU A 123 9.54 -1.80 11.78
N VAL A 124 8.52 -2.05 10.96
CA VAL A 124 8.72 -2.24 9.52
C VAL A 124 9.29 -0.98 8.86
N PRO A 125 8.77 0.24 9.10
CA PRO A 125 9.36 1.48 8.61
C PRO A 125 10.86 1.63 8.87
N ILE A 126 11.29 1.43 10.12
CA ILE A 126 12.69 1.54 10.53
C ILE A 126 13.52 0.44 9.86
N THR A 127 12.99 -0.79 9.79
CA THR A 127 13.63 -1.90 9.09
C THR A 127 13.90 -1.55 7.62
N LEU A 128 12.89 -1.03 6.90
CA LEU A 128 13.05 -0.61 5.50
C LEU A 128 14.06 0.53 5.38
N ALA A 129 14.04 1.51 6.30
CA ALA A 129 14.99 2.63 6.30
C ALA A 129 16.44 2.18 6.51
N PHE A 130 16.68 1.26 7.44
CA PHE A 130 18.00 0.70 7.71
C PHE A 130 18.53 -0.10 6.51
N LEU A 131 17.66 -0.93 5.92
CA LEU A 131 17.97 -1.66 4.69
C LEU A 131 18.09 -0.76 3.45
N ASN A 132 17.55 0.46 3.48
CA ASN A 132 17.72 1.45 2.39
C ASN A 132 19.04 2.23 2.55
N THR A 133 19.44 2.51 3.79
CA THR A 133 20.63 3.30 4.13
C THR A 133 21.90 2.69 3.56
N LYS A 134 22.78 3.50 2.96
CA LYS A 134 24.11 3.06 2.50
C LYS A 134 25.04 2.98 3.70
N GLY A 135 25.81 1.90 3.82
CA GLY A 135 26.75 1.74 4.92
C GLY A 135 27.53 0.44 4.83
N ASN A 136 28.44 0.24 5.79
CA ASN A 136 29.30 -0.94 5.87
C ASN A 136 28.56 -2.20 6.37
N HIS A 137 27.33 -2.04 6.88
CA HIS A 137 26.42 -3.14 7.25
C HIS A 137 25.90 -3.93 6.04
N LYS A 138 26.16 -3.45 4.82
CA LYS A 138 25.76 -4.10 3.57
C LYS A 138 26.92 -4.80 2.90
N ASP A 139 26.65 -6.00 2.40
CA ASP A 139 27.55 -6.68 1.48
C ASP A 139 27.53 -6.05 0.07
N LYS A 140 28.35 -6.58 -0.84
CA LYS A 140 28.46 -6.11 -2.23
C LYS A 140 27.15 -6.21 -3.03
N ASN A 141 26.22 -7.04 -2.59
CA ASN A 141 24.93 -7.30 -3.23
C ASN A 141 23.77 -6.58 -2.52
N GLY A 142 24.07 -5.76 -1.50
CA GLY A 142 23.10 -4.97 -0.74
C GLY A 142 22.42 -5.73 0.41
N PHE A 143 22.89 -6.92 0.76
CA PHE A 143 22.34 -7.69 1.89
C PHE A 143 22.95 -7.28 3.23
N VAL A 144 22.13 -7.29 4.27
CA VAL A 144 22.50 -7.07 5.67
C VAL A 144 22.31 -8.37 6.44
N GLN A 145 23.26 -8.70 7.31
CA GLN A 145 23.19 -9.91 8.14
C GLN A 145 22.02 -9.81 9.12
N THR A 146 21.31 -10.92 9.33
CA THR A 146 20.17 -10.97 10.26
C THR A 146 20.58 -10.62 11.69
N SER A 147 21.78 -11.03 12.12
CA SER A 147 22.32 -10.67 13.44
C SER A 147 22.51 -9.15 13.60
N GLU A 148 23.07 -8.48 12.58
CA GLU A 148 23.27 -7.03 12.59
C GLU A 148 21.92 -6.29 12.56
N LEU A 149 20.95 -6.80 11.78
CA LEU A 149 19.61 -6.24 11.69
C LEU A 149 18.86 -6.36 13.03
N ILE A 150 18.94 -7.52 13.69
CA ILE A 150 18.34 -7.72 15.00
C ILE A 150 19.01 -6.83 16.04
N GLU A 151 20.35 -6.77 16.09
CA GLU A 151 21.09 -5.92 17.03
C GLU A 151 20.72 -4.44 16.88
N GLU A 152 20.66 -3.95 15.64
CA GLU A 152 20.24 -2.58 15.33
C GLU A 152 18.83 -2.29 15.84
N LEU A 153 17.85 -3.15 15.52
CA LEU A 153 16.46 -2.94 15.93
C LEU A 153 16.26 -3.10 17.44
N GLN A 154 16.99 -4.02 18.08
CA GLN A 154 16.98 -4.14 19.54
C GLN A 154 17.53 -2.89 20.23
N SER A 155 18.45 -2.15 19.60
CA SER A 155 18.95 -0.88 20.14
C SER A 155 17.87 0.21 20.26
N PHE A 156 16.77 0.09 19.50
CA PHE A 156 15.56 0.91 19.59
C PHE A 156 14.47 0.31 20.49
N GLY A 157 14.79 -0.78 21.20
CA GLY A 157 13.93 -1.40 22.20
C GLY A 157 12.93 -2.42 21.66
N TYR A 158 13.05 -2.88 20.42
CA TYR A 158 12.23 -3.97 19.88
C TYR A 158 12.68 -5.33 20.41
N LEU A 159 11.73 -6.23 20.66
CA LEU A 159 12.02 -7.62 21.04
C LEU A 159 12.40 -8.44 19.80
N VAL A 160 13.24 -9.47 19.98
CA VAL A 160 13.65 -10.36 18.87
C VAL A 160 12.43 -10.98 18.19
N GLU A 161 11.45 -11.42 18.96
CA GLU A 161 10.21 -12.00 18.43
C GLU A 161 9.42 -11.01 17.56
N GLN A 162 9.28 -9.74 18.00
CA GLN A 162 8.68 -8.68 17.19
C GLN A 162 9.42 -8.51 15.85
N ILE A 163 10.75 -8.46 15.91
CA ILE A 163 11.61 -8.29 14.74
C ILE A 163 11.41 -9.46 13.78
N GLU A 164 11.52 -10.71 14.23
CA GLU A 164 11.38 -11.89 13.38
C GLU A 164 10.00 -11.98 12.72
N ILE A 165 8.93 -11.74 13.46
CA ILE A 165 7.56 -11.70 12.91
C ILE A 165 7.45 -10.63 11.81
N SER A 166 7.99 -9.42 12.06
CA SER A 166 7.96 -8.33 11.08
C SER A 166 8.76 -8.67 9.81
N LEU A 167 9.90 -9.36 9.94
CA LEU A 167 10.74 -9.78 8.82
C LEU A 167 10.06 -10.87 7.99
N ARG A 168 9.37 -11.81 8.63
CA ARG A 168 8.60 -12.85 7.94
C ARG A 168 7.48 -12.26 7.10
N ARG A 169 6.66 -11.40 7.71
CA ARG A 169 5.57 -10.68 7.04
C ARG A 169 6.09 -9.84 5.86
N SER A 170 7.15 -9.07 6.10
CA SER A 170 7.78 -8.23 5.07
C SER A 170 8.36 -9.05 3.91
N THR A 171 8.89 -10.24 4.18
CA THR A 171 9.40 -11.17 3.17
C THR A 171 8.28 -11.75 2.32
N ASN A 172 7.20 -12.25 2.94
CA ASN A 172 6.06 -12.80 2.20
C ASN A 172 5.34 -11.74 1.35
N LYS A 173 5.37 -10.48 1.80
CA LYS A 173 4.91 -9.33 1.02
C LYS A 173 5.94 -8.74 0.06
N LYS A 174 7.12 -9.37 -0.04
CA LYS A 174 8.21 -9.02 -0.95
C LYS A 174 8.76 -7.60 -0.73
N LEU A 175 8.55 -6.97 0.42
CA LEU A 175 9.16 -5.69 0.76
C LEU A 175 10.67 -5.84 0.97
N ILE A 176 11.05 -6.99 1.52
CA ILE A 176 12.44 -7.44 1.64
C ILE A 176 12.57 -8.82 0.99
N GLU A 177 13.78 -9.20 0.61
CA GLU A 177 14.07 -10.53 0.11
C GLU A 177 15.26 -11.16 0.82
N THR A 178 15.25 -12.48 0.88
CA THR A 178 16.26 -13.31 1.52
C THR A 178 17.36 -13.67 0.52
N SER A 179 18.57 -13.95 0.99
CA SER A 179 19.67 -14.39 0.12
C SER A 179 19.36 -15.68 -0.65
N GLN A 180 18.50 -16.53 -0.11
CA GLN A 180 18.04 -17.77 -0.75
C GLN A 180 16.74 -17.62 -1.55
N ARG A 181 16.13 -16.42 -1.57
CA ARG A 181 14.85 -16.13 -2.24
C ARG A 181 13.70 -17.06 -1.82
N VAL A 182 13.70 -17.44 -0.54
CA VAL A 182 12.63 -18.21 0.08
C VAL A 182 11.62 -17.28 0.75
N THR A 183 10.34 -17.67 0.71
CA THR A 183 9.25 -17.14 1.53
C THR A 183 9.00 -18.08 2.69
N PHE A 184 8.31 -17.60 3.73
CA PHE A 184 7.95 -18.40 4.89
C PHE A 184 6.61 -19.12 4.67
N GLU A 185 6.55 -20.36 5.14
CA GLU A 185 5.33 -21.16 5.18
C GLU A 185 4.45 -20.70 6.35
N GLU A 186 3.16 -21.02 6.29
CA GLU A 186 2.18 -20.66 7.32
C GLU A 186 1.53 -21.92 7.90
N ASP A 187 1.39 -21.99 9.22
CA ASP A 187 0.66 -23.02 9.95
C ASP A 187 -0.36 -22.41 10.94
N GLU A 188 -0.95 -23.25 11.80
CA GLU A 188 -1.94 -22.80 12.80
C GLU A 188 -1.41 -21.74 13.78
N THR A 189 -0.09 -21.60 13.91
CA THR A 189 0.59 -20.66 14.80
C THR A 189 1.12 -19.41 14.09
N GLY A 190 1.07 -19.39 12.75
CA GLY A 190 1.49 -18.27 11.91
C GLY A 190 2.65 -18.63 10.98
N LEU A 191 3.48 -17.64 10.64
CA LEU A 191 4.61 -17.84 9.71
C LEU A 191 5.78 -18.55 10.40
N ILE A 192 6.16 -19.72 9.87
CA ILE A 192 7.15 -20.63 10.46
C ILE A 192 8.42 -20.75 9.60
N GLY A 193 9.44 -21.43 10.15
CA GLY A 193 10.73 -21.71 9.51
C GLY A 193 11.89 -20.94 10.13
N ASP A 194 13.14 -21.33 9.85
CA ASP A 194 14.31 -20.65 10.40
C ASP A 194 14.53 -19.28 9.78
N MET A 195 15.05 -18.34 10.58
CA MET A 195 15.42 -17.03 10.05
C MET A 195 16.59 -17.15 9.05
N PRO A 196 16.45 -16.60 7.84
CA PRO A 196 17.52 -16.51 6.85
C PRO A 196 18.76 -15.79 7.41
N ILE A 197 19.90 -16.03 6.77
CA ILE A 197 21.18 -15.43 7.17
C ILE A 197 21.21 -13.92 6.91
N SER A 198 20.56 -13.46 5.84
CA SER A 198 20.61 -12.06 5.44
C SER A 198 19.41 -11.63 4.61
N PHE A 199 19.13 -10.33 4.68
CA PHE A 199 18.01 -9.66 4.00
C PHE A 199 18.48 -8.45 3.20
N ARG A 200 17.75 -8.10 2.14
CA ARG A 200 17.90 -6.81 1.47
C ARG A 200 16.55 -6.21 1.11
N LEU A 201 16.54 -4.88 0.94
CA LEU A 201 15.39 -4.14 0.46
C LEU A 201 15.10 -4.47 -1.01
N THR A 202 13.83 -4.69 -1.36
CA THR A 202 13.40 -4.79 -2.76
C THR A 202 12.91 -3.45 -3.29
N SER A 203 12.64 -3.35 -4.60
CA SER A 203 11.95 -2.18 -5.15
C SER A 203 10.54 -1.98 -4.56
N VAL A 204 9.87 -3.08 -4.19
CA VAL A 204 8.54 -3.03 -3.56
C VAL A 204 8.65 -2.36 -2.20
N GLY A 205 9.60 -2.79 -1.36
CA GLY A 205 9.84 -2.18 -0.05
C GLY A 205 10.30 -0.74 -0.16
N ALA A 206 11.19 -0.46 -1.12
CA ALA A 206 11.65 0.92 -1.38
C ALA A 206 10.48 1.83 -1.79
N TYR A 207 9.53 1.36 -2.60
CA TYR A 207 8.36 2.15 -2.98
C TYR A 207 7.38 2.34 -1.82
N HIS A 208 7.17 1.29 -1.01
CA HIS A 208 6.39 1.41 0.23
C HIS A 208 6.95 2.52 1.11
N PHE A 209 8.26 2.48 1.37
CA PHE A 209 8.93 3.44 2.24
C PHE A 209 8.98 4.87 1.66
N ASN A 210 9.41 5.03 0.41
CA ASN A 210 9.70 6.35 -0.16
C ASN A 210 8.48 7.06 -0.79
N ARG A 211 7.42 6.33 -1.13
CA ARG A 211 6.26 6.86 -1.87
C ARG A 211 4.94 6.61 -1.15
N TRP A 212 4.64 5.37 -0.82
CA TRP A 212 3.31 5.02 -0.31
C TRP A 212 3.09 5.43 1.13
N MET A 213 4.07 5.18 2.01
CA MET A 213 4.01 5.44 3.45
C MET A 213 3.39 6.79 3.84
N CYS A 214 3.70 7.84 3.08
CA CYS A 214 3.24 9.21 3.34
C CYS A 214 2.10 9.67 2.44
N SER A 215 1.68 8.87 1.45
CA SER A 215 0.63 9.25 0.51
C SER A 215 -0.76 9.16 1.14
N PHE A 216 -1.64 10.09 0.77
CA PHE A 216 -3.03 10.11 1.22
C PHE A 216 -3.74 8.78 0.98
N GLY A 217 -3.67 8.25 -0.25
CA GLY A 217 -4.39 7.04 -0.63
C GLY A 217 -3.94 5.79 0.14
N TYR A 218 -2.66 5.72 0.50
CA TYR A 218 -2.14 4.64 1.33
C TYR A 218 -2.62 4.78 2.77
N LEU A 219 -2.48 5.95 3.39
CA LEU A 219 -2.93 6.18 4.77
C LEU A 219 -4.44 6.02 4.94
N ASP A 220 -5.25 6.46 3.96
CA ASP A 220 -6.70 6.26 3.95
C ASP A 220 -7.08 4.78 3.82
N ALA A 221 -6.25 3.96 3.18
CA ALA A 221 -6.46 2.52 3.10
C ALA A 221 -6.03 1.81 4.40
N MET A 222 -4.86 2.18 4.95
CA MET A 222 -4.28 1.51 6.13
C MET A 222 -5.02 1.82 7.43
N VAL A 223 -5.69 2.98 7.54
CA VAL A 223 -6.40 3.40 8.77
C VAL A 223 -7.43 2.38 9.27
N PHE A 224 -8.00 1.56 8.39
CA PHE A 224 -8.98 0.53 8.75
C PHE A 224 -8.35 -0.74 9.34
N ASP A 225 -7.07 -0.98 9.04
CA ASP A 225 -6.35 -2.21 9.35
C ASP A 225 -5.19 -1.97 10.34
N THR A 226 -4.96 -0.73 10.76
CA THR A 226 -3.95 -0.41 11.78
C THR A 226 -4.62 -0.31 13.16
N PRO A 227 -4.20 -1.12 14.14
CA PRO A 227 -4.64 -0.97 15.52
C PRO A 227 -4.36 0.44 16.07
N VAL A 228 -5.36 1.06 16.70
CA VAL A 228 -5.22 2.38 17.33
C VAL A 228 -5.41 2.24 18.83
N PHE A 229 -4.37 2.56 19.59
CA PHE A 229 -4.35 2.33 21.04
C PHE A 229 -4.91 3.50 21.85
N ASP A 230 -5.05 4.67 21.23
CA ASP A 230 -5.71 5.82 21.83
C ASP A 230 -7.22 5.74 21.60
N LYS A 231 -7.98 5.67 22.70
CA LYS A 231 -9.44 5.51 22.66
C LYS A 231 -10.14 6.70 22.00
N GLU A 232 -9.72 7.93 22.29
CA GLU A 232 -10.36 9.14 21.74
C GLU A 232 -10.10 9.24 20.24
N VAL A 233 -8.87 8.94 19.81
CA VAL A 233 -8.53 8.85 18.40
C VAL A 233 -9.36 7.78 17.72
N TYR A 234 -9.45 6.57 18.30
CA TYR A 234 -10.23 5.47 17.73
C TYR A 234 -11.71 5.84 17.55
N GLU A 235 -12.32 6.45 18.58
CA GLU A 235 -13.71 6.93 18.51
C GLU A 235 -13.90 7.98 17.41
N ASN A 236 -12.92 8.88 17.23
CA ASN A 236 -12.94 9.87 16.15
C ASN A 236 -12.79 9.24 14.76
N LEU A 237 -11.89 8.28 14.60
CA LEU A 237 -11.69 7.56 13.33
C LEU A 237 -12.91 6.70 12.96
N SER A 238 -13.64 6.22 13.96
CA SER A 238 -14.86 5.42 13.79
C SER A 238 -16.09 6.25 13.41
N LYS A 239 -16.03 7.59 13.50
CA LYS A 239 -17.10 8.46 13.01
C LYS A 239 -17.20 8.33 11.49
N ASN A 240 -18.40 8.10 10.98
CA ASN A 240 -18.67 7.96 9.55
C ASN A 240 -17.80 6.88 8.88
N LEU A 241 -17.53 5.76 9.58
CA LEU A 241 -16.66 4.69 9.11
C LEU A 241 -17.09 4.12 7.76
N GLU A 242 -18.40 3.99 7.54
CA GLU A 242 -19.00 3.49 6.29
C GLU A 242 -19.09 4.55 5.17
N SER A 243 -18.79 5.81 5.48
CA SER A 243 -18.92 6.89 4.50
C SER A 243 -17.78 6.88 3.49
N LEU A 244 -18.15 6.74 2.22
CA LEU A 244 -17.25 6.86 1.07
C LEU A 244 -17.02 8.32 0.61
N GLN A 245 -17.71 9.29 1.23
CA GLN A 245 -17.51 10.71 0.91
C GLN A 245 -16.07 11.15 1.16
N ILE A 246 -15.50 11.86 0.19
CA ILE A 246 -14.10 12.27 0.20
C ILE A 246 -13.75 13.17 1.40
N GLY A 247 -14.70 13.97 1.91
CA GLY A 247 -14.50 14.80 3.11
C GLY A 247 -14.28 13.96 4.36
N HIS A 248 -15.17 12.99 4.62
CA HIS A 248 -15.02 12.08 5.77
C HIS A 248 -13.76 11.22 5.68
N ARG A 249 -13.41 10.74 4.48
CA ARG A 249 -12.15 10.03 4.22
C ARG A 249 -10.94 10.92 4.53
N PHE A 250 -11.00 12.19 4.12
CA PHE A 250 -9.94 13.15 4.37
C PHE A 250 -9.73 13.41 5.87
N ASP A 251 -10.80 13.71 6.59
CA ASP A 251 -10.73 13.99 8.04
C ASP A 251 -10.19 12.78 8.82
N ARG A 252 -10.66 11.58 8.48
CA ARG A 252 -10.17 10.33 9.09
C ARG A 252 -8.68 10.12 8.82
N THR A 253 -8.26 10.27 7.56
CA THR A 253 -6.85 10.09 7.17
C THR A 253 -5.93 11.12 7.84
N VAL A 254 -6.37 12.38 7.96
CA VAL A 254 -5.64 13.42 8.69
C VAL A 254 -5.53 13.09 10.17
N SER A 255 -6.60 12.56 10.77
CA SER A 255 -6.63 12.15 12.17
C SER A 255 -5.69 10.96 12.43
N PHE A 256 -5.66 9.99 11.52
CA PHE A 256 -4.74 8.86 11.57
C PHE A 256 -3.27 9.28 11.41
N LYS A 257 -2.98 10.18 10.46
CA LYS A 257 -1.66 10.78 10.30
C LYS A 257 -1.19 11.48 11.58
N LYS A 258 -2.08 12.23 12.26
CA LYS A 258 -1.79 12.88 13.55
C LYS A 258 -1.53 11.87 14.67
N TYR A 259 -2.28 10.78 14.70
CA TYR A 259 -2.05 9.68 15.63
C TYR A 259 -0.64 9.09 15.46
N LEU A 260 -0.27 8.71 14.23
CA LEU A 260 1.08 8.19 13.96
C LEU A 260 2.18 9.20 14.34
N LEU A 261 2.00 10.48 14.04
CA LEU A 261 2.93 11.53 14.49
C LEU A 261 3.07 11.59 16.01
N SER A 262 1.97 11.44 16.75
CA SER A 262 2.01 11.39 18.21
C SER A 262 2.74 10.15 18.73
N CYS A 263 2.52 8.99 18.12
CA CYS A 263 3.24 7.75 18.45
C CYS A 263 4.74 7.91 18.21
N TRP A 264 5.13 8.48 17.06
CA TRP A 264 6.51 8.77 16.71
C TRP A 264 7.18 9.72 17.70
N ALA A 265 6.51 10.83 18.05
CA ALA A 265 7.03 11.81 18.99
C ALA A 265 7.23 11.25 20.40
N ASN A 266 6.49 10.20 20.77
CA ASN A 266 6.59 9.53 22.06
C ASN A 266 7.64 8.40 22.08
N MET A 267 8.31 8.10 20.96
CA MET A 267 9.40 7.11 20.95
C MET A 267 10.60 7.64 21.74
N VAL A 268 11.12 6.82 22.65
CA VAL A 268 12.27 7.18 23.51
C VAL A 268 13.56 7.27 22.70
N THR A 269 13.75 6.34 21.77
CA THR A 269 14.91 6.27 20.89
C THR A 269 14.43 6.14 19.44
N VAL A 270 15.03 6.95 18.57
CA VAL A 270 14.69 7.01 17.15
C VAL A 270 15.99 6.93 16.35
N PRO A 271 16.05 6.11 15.28
CA PRO A 271 17.25 6.03 14.46
C PRO A 271 17.52 7.32 13.68
N ALA A 272 18.80 7.70 13.55
CA ALA A 272 19.19 8.93 12.87
C ALA A 272 18.96 8.93 11.35
N TYR A 273 18.71 7.77 10.74
CA TYR A 273 18.49 7.61 9.30
C TYR A 273 17.02 7.70 8.89
N ILE A 274 16.11 7.99 9.82
CA ILE A 274 14.69 8.14 9.56
C ILE A 274 14.11 9.27 10.41
N ASP A 275 13.50 10.25 9.75
CA ASP A 275 12.63 11.23 10.39
C ASP A 275 11.23 11.11 9.78
N PHE A 276 10.28 10.66 10.58
CA PHE A 276 8.92 10.47 10.13
C PHE A 276 8.23 11.79 9.74
N ASN A 277 8.60 12.92 10.37
CA ASN A 277 8.08 14.23 9.98
C ASN A 277 8.54 14.60 8.56
N GLU A 278 9.83 14.40 8.26
CA GLU A 278 10.38 14.63 6.93
C GLU A 278 9.71 13.71 5.90
N ILE A 279 9.54 12.42 6.21
CA ILE A 279 8.86 11.47 5.31
C ILE A 279 7.43 11.91 5.02
N LEU A 280 6.67 12.31 6.04
CA LEU A 280 5.30 12.77 5.86
C LEU A 280 5.21 14.05 5.01
N SER A 281 6.23 14.93 5.06
CA SER A 281 6.31 16.12 4.22
C SER A 281 6.36 15.79 2.72
N LEU A 282 6.95 14.64 2.35
CA LEU A 282 7.01 14.16 0.96
C LEU A 282 5.61 13.80 0.41
N GLY A 283 4.67 13.48 1.32
CA GLY A 283 3.30 13.11 0.99
C GLY A 283 2.33 14.28 0.84
N GLU A 284 2.72 15.50 1.22
CA GLU A 284 1.82 16.67 1.32
C GLU A 284 1.14 17.03 0.00
N LYS A 285 1.79 16.79 -1.14
CA LYS A 285 1.20 16.99 -2.46
C LYS A 285 -0.10 16.19 -2.62
N SER A 286 -0.15 14.95 -2.14
CA SER A 286 -1.32 14.08 -2.26
C SER A 286 -2.48 14.55 -1.38
N PHE A 287 -2.20 15.02 -0.16
CA PHE A 287 -3.21 15.63 0.72
C PHE A 287 -3.74 16.94 0.14
N SER A 288 -2.84 17.80 -0.36
CA SER A 288 -3.19 19.09 -0.97
C SER A 288 -4.09 18.93 -2.20
N GLN A 289 -3.90 17.86 -2.99
CA GLN A 289 -4.76 17.56 -4.13
C GLN A 289 -6.20 17.25 -3.68
N VAL A 290 -6.37 16.44 -2.64
CA VAL A 290 -7.69 16.11 -2.08
C VAL A 290 -8.35 17.35 -1.47
N GLN A 291 -7.59 18.16 -0.73
CA GLN A 291 -8.09 19.41 -0.14
C GLN A 291 -8.61 20.38 -1.22
N LYS A 292 -7.93 20.48 -2.37
CA LYS A 292 -8.40 21.32 -3.50
C LYS A 292 -9.75 20.85 -4.04
N VAL A 293 -9.97 19.54 -4.14
CA VAL A 293 -11.25 18.97 -4.58
C VAL A 293 -12.34 19.31 -3.57
N LEU A 294 -12.07 19.15 -2.28
CA LEU A 294 -13.01 19.52 -1.21
C LEU A 294 -13.43 20.99 -1.27
N ASN A 295 -12.46 21.90 -1.47
CA ASN A 295 -12.74 23.33 -1.55
C ASN A 295 -13.52 23.74 -2.81
N THR A 296 -13.51 22.92 -3.86
CA THR A 296 -14.28 23.16 -5.10
C THR A 296 -15.72 22.61 -5.01
N THR A 297 -15.95 21.68 -4.08
CA THR A 297 -17.24 20.97 -3.92
C THR A 297 -18.12 21.60 -2.80
N GLN A 298 -17.61 22.62 -2.11
CA GLN A 298 -18.36 23.48 -1.18
C GLN A 298 -18.85 24.75 -1.89
#